data_AF-A0A8E0VK27-F1
#
_entry.id   AF-A0A8E0VK27-F1
#
_cell.length_a   1.000
_cell.length_b   1.000
_cell.length_c   1.000
_cell.angle_alpha   90.00
_cell.angle_beta   90.00
_cell.angle_gamma   90.00
#
_symmetry.space_group_name_H-M   'P 1'
#
loop_
_entity.id
_entity.type
_entity.pdbx_description
1 polymer ?
#
loop_
_entity_poly.entity_id
_entity_poly.type
_entity_poly.pdbx_seq_one_letter_code
_entity_poly.pdbx_strand_id
1 'polypeptide(L)'
;MSSVKKPDDYRATKLGQAMILLAMRTPEELQAKAEYNNLTEKWIVKRAHEVLMDFYSYPTYSPFQMIVNAGISVIKTHQCFNTKTQHRDCAVCHPLINQLAVHLPFGRHDHSVLTCYQTGLPINEDNPPMSLPNGYVYSQKGIAALTDAQGMITCPRSGERFSSSQVQKVYIV
;
A
#
# COMPACT_ATOMS: atom_id res chain seq x y z
N MET A 1 0.29 -34.94 1.63
CA MET A 1 0.36 -34.28 2.96
C MET A 1 1.64 -33.46 2.99
N SER A 2 1.53 -32.17 2.65
CA SER A 2 2.66 -31.30 2.39
C SER A 2 3.41 -30.97 3.68
N SER A 3 4.68 -31.37 3.73
CA SER A 3 5.61 -30.95 4.76
C SER A 3 5.98 -29.49 4.50
N VAL A 4 5.13 -28.57 4.94
CA VAL A 4 5.47 -27.15 5.04
C VAL A 4 6.55 -27.09 6.12
N LYS A 5 7.83 -27.14 5.69
CA LYS A 5 8.96 -26.98 6.59
C LYS A 5 8.73 -25.70 7.40
N LYS A 6 8.75 -25.82 8.73
CA LYS A 6 8.71 -24.66 9.63
C LYS A 6 9.78 -23.67 9.15
N PRO A 7 9.50 -22.35 9.15
CA PRO A 7 10.39 -21.34 8.56
C PRO A 7 11.83 -21.43 9.08
N ASP A 8 12.04 -21.87 10.33
CA ASP A 8 13.37 -22.09 10.91
C ASP A 8 14.14 -23.30 10.36
N ASP A 9 13.45 -24.38 9.99
CA ASP A 9 14.10 -25.62 9.53
C ASP A 9 14.67 -25.45 8.11
N TYR A 10 13.94 -24.71 7.27
CA TYR A 10 14.42 -24.26 5.97
C TYR A 10 15.64 -23.32 6.10
N ARG A 11 15.62 -22.42 7.09
CA ARG A 11 16.72 -21.48 7.37
C ARG A 11 18.00 -22.21 7.79
N ALA A 12 17.91 -23.14 8.75
CA ALA A 12 19.05 -23.91 9.23
C ALA A 12 19.70 -24.72 8.10
N THR A 13 18.88 -25.35 7.25
CA THR A 13 19.36 -26.14 6.10
C THR A 13 20.12 -25.27 5.09
N LYS A 14 19.55 -24.11 4.70
CA LYS A 14 20.18 -23.18 3.76
C LYS A 14 21.46 -22.55 4.31
N LEU A 15 21.50 -22.27 5.61
CA LEU A 15 22.71 -21.79 6.29
C LEU A 15 23.83 -22.84 6.26
N GLY A 16 23.52 -24.10 6.57
CA GLY A 16 24.50 -25.19 6.45
C GLY A 16 25.04 -25.33 5.02
N GLN A 17 24.15 -25.25 4.03
CA GLN A 17 24.53 -25.24 2.60
C GLN A 17 25.45 -24.07 2.23
N ALA A 18 25.26 -22.89 2.83
CA ALA A 18 26.12 -21.72 2.60
C ALA A 18 27.45 -21.84 3.34
N MET A 19 27.47 -22.36 4.57
CA MET A 19 28.71 -22.59 5.34
C MET A 19 29.65 -23.58 4.65
N ILE A 20 29.09 -24.59 3.96
CA ILE A 20 29.87 -25.54 3.16
C ILE A 20 30.70 -24.85 2.06
N LEU A 21 30.28 -23.68 1.57
CA LEU A 21 31.07 -22.92 0.57
C LEU A 21 32.42 -22.45 1.12
N LEU A 22 32.55 -22.24 2.45
CA LEU A 22 33.81 -21.84 3.08
C LEU A 22 34.86 -22.94 3.08
N ALA A 23 34.45 -24.21 2.88
CA ALA A 23 35.35 -25.35 2.81
C ALA A 23 35.86 -25.64 1.39
N MET A 24 35.36 -24.92 0.37
CA MET A 24 35.77 -25.11 -1.03
C MET A 24 37.13 -24.47 -1.27
N ARG A 25 37.99 -25.16 -2.02
CA ARG A 25 39.39 -24.76 -2.19
C ARG A 25 39.64 -23.99 -3.48
N THR A 26 38.87 -24.28 -4.53
CA THR A 26 38.96 -23.61 -5.83
C THR A 26 37.70 -22.78 -6.11
N PRO A 27 37.82 -21.69 -6.89
CA PRO A 27 36.68 -20.85 -7.25
C PRO A 27 35.63 -21.58 -8.10
N GLU A 28 36.06 -22.56 -8.90
CA GLU A 28 35.19 -23.38 -9.76
C GLU A 28 34.30 -24.33 -8.92
N GLU A 29 34.88 -25.00 -7.92
CA GLU A 29 34.13 -25.84 -6.97
C GLU A 29 33.11 -25.02 -6.17
N LEU A 30 33.50 -23.81 -5.77
CA LEU A 30 32.65 -22.89 -5.04
C LEU A 30 31.43 -22.47 -5.86
N GLN A 31 31.62 -22.08 -7.13
CA GLN A 31 30.53 -21.72 -8.03
C GLN A 31 29.60 -22.91 -8.31
N ALA A 32 30.15 -24.07 -8.66
CA ALA A 32 29.36 -25.28 -8.92
C ALA A 32 28.51 -25.69 -7.70
N LYS A 33 29.06 -25.57 -6.49
CA LYS A 33 28.33 -25.90 -5.26
C LYS A 33 27.30 -24.83 -4.89
N ALA A 34 27.58 -23.57 -5.14
CA ALA A 34 26.64 -22.47 -4.94
C ALA A 34 25.42 -22.59 -5.88
N GLU A 35 25.67 -22.93 -7.15
CA GLU A 35 24.62 -23.21 -8.14
C GLU A 35 23.77 -24.43 -7.74
N TYR A 36 24.42 -25.54 -7.37
CA TYR A 36 23.73 -26.75 -6.88
C TYR A 36 22.81 -26.46 -5.68
N ASN A 37 23.27 -25.61 -4.75
CA ASN A 37 22.50 -25.22 -3.56
C ASN A 37 21.52 -24.06 -3.83
N ASN A 38 21.41 -23.55 -5.06
CA ASN A 38 20.62 -22.37 -5.43
C ASN A 38 20.89 -21.17 -4.50
N LEU A 39 22.16 -20.91 -4.19
CA LEU A 39 22.59 -19.79 -3.33
C LEU A 39 23.00 -18.62 -4.21
N THR A 40 22.14 -17.60 -4.30
CA THR A 40 22.47 -16.36 -5.01
C THR A 40 23.31 -15.45 -4.12
N GLU A 41 24.26 -14.71 -4.70
CA GLU A 41 25.06 -13.70 -4.00
C GLU A 41 24.20 -12.74 -3.17
N LYS A 42 23.10 -12.23 -3.75
CA LYS A 42 22.12 -11.37 -3.05
C LYS A 42 21.58 -11.99 -1.76
N TRP A 43 21.35 -13.30 -1.76
CA TRP A 43 20.86 -14.02 -0.58
C TRP A 43 21.94 -14.10 0.50
N ILE A 44 23.19 -14.41 0.10
CA ILE A 44 24.34 -14.52 1.02
C ILE A 44 24.62 -13.16 1.67
N VAL A 45 24.70 -12.10 0.86
CA VAL A 45 24.95 -10.72 1.33
C VAL A 45 23.85 -10.27 2.30
N LYS A 46 22.58 -10.48 1.93
CA LYS A 46 21.45 -10.16 2.82
C LYS A 46 21.56 -10.92 4.14
N ARG A 47 21.91 -12.21 4.10
CA ARG A 47 21.98 -13.03 5.32
C ARG A 47 23.16 -12.66 6.20
N ALA A 48 24.32 -12.40 5.61
CA ALA A 48 25.49 -11.91 6.34
C ALA A 48 25.18 -10.58 7.04
N HIS A 49 24.50 -9.66 6.35
CA HIS A 49 24.04 -8.41 6.94
C HIS A 49 23.10 -8.64 8.13
N GLU A 50 22.08 -9.50 7.99
CA GLU A 50 21.15 -9.83 9.09
C GLU A 50 21.87 -10.36 10.33
N VAL A 51 22.82 -11.29 10.16
CA VAL A 51 23.59 -11.88 11.27
C VAL A 51 24.51 -10.86 11.92
N LEU A 52 25.16 -9.99 11.13
CA LEU A 52 26.01 -8.93 11.67
C LEU A 52 25.20 -7.92 12.47
N MET A 53 24.04 -7.48 11.97
CA MET A 53 23.17 -6.56 12.71
C MET A 53 22.71 -7.19 14.04
N ASP A 54 22.30 -8.46 14.02
CA ASP A 54 21.90 -9.19 15.23
C ASP A 54 23.05 -9.31 16.25
N PHE A 55 24.26 -9.67 15.78
CA PHE A 55 25.45 -9.77 16.62
C PHE A 55 25.79 -8.45 17.34
N TYR A 56 25.63 -7.31 16.65
CA TYR A 56 25.85 -5.98 17.23
C TYR A 56 24.60 -5.39 17.90
N SER A 57 23.50 -6.13 18.00
CA SER A 57 22.22 -5.65 18.53
C SER A 57 21.66 -4.42 17.79
N TYR A 58 21.98 -4.29 16.51
CA TYR A 58 21.41 -3.27 15.64
C TYR A 58 20.09 -3.75 15.02
N PRO A 59 19.13 -2.84 14.82
CA PRO A 59 17.88 -3.20 14.14
C PRO A 59 18.17 -3.58 12.69
N THR A 60 17.54 -4.67 12.24
CA THR A 60 17.67 -5.16 10.85
C THR A 60 17.11 -4.18 9.82
N TYR A 61 16.16 -3.34 10.25
CA TYR A 61 15.57 -2.28 9.45
C TYR A 61 16.17 -0.93 9.85
N SER A 62 16.40 -0.06 8.88
CA SER A 62 16.86 1.29 9.18
C SER A 62 15.77 2.07 9.92
N PRO A 63 16.12 3.02 10.81
CA PRO A 63 15.14 3.90 11.45
C PRO A 63 14.24 4.62 10.45
N PHE A 64 14.81 5.01 9.30
CA PHE A 64 14.05 5.60 8.18
C PHE A 64 12.96 4.65 7.67
N GLN A 65 13.30 3.39 7.41
CA GLN A 65 12.34 2.39 6.96
C GLN A 65 11.23 2.15 7.98
N MET A 66 11.58 2.09 9.27
CA MET A 66 10.59 1.93 10.33
C MET A 66 9.59 3.08 10.38
N ILE A 67 10.06 4.32 10.32
CA ILE A 67 9.21 5.52 10.35
C ILE A 67 8.31 5.58 9.11
N VAL A 68 8.86 5.32 7.92
CA VAL A 68 8.08 5.29 6.67
C VAL A 68 7.01 4.21 6.73
N ASN A 69 7.36 2.99 7.14
CA ASN A 69 6.41 1.89 7.26
C ASN A 69 5.32 2.18 8.29
N ALA A 70 5.68 2.77 9.45
CA ALA A 70 4.71 3.17 10.46
C ALA A 70 3.74 4.23 9.91
N GLY A 71 4.25 5.26 9.22
CA GLY A 71 3.44 6.29 8.58
C GLY A 71 2.47 5.70 7.55
N ILE A 72 2.96 4.85 6.63
CA ILE A 72 2.11 4.18 5.64
C ILE A 72 1.04 3.33 6.33
N SER A 73 1.39 2.61 7.39
CA SER A 73 0.44 1.74 8.11
C SER A 73 -0.73 2.51 8.70
N VAL A 74 -0.51 3.75 9.18
CA VAL A 74 -1.57 4.61 9.73
C VAL A 74 -2.58 5.01 8.67
N ILE A 75 -2.15 5.24 7.43
CA ILE A 75 -3.01 5.73 6.34
C ILE A 75 -3.44 4.64 5.35
N LYS A 76 -2.96 3.40 5.52
CA LYS A 76 -3.30 2.25 4.68
C LYS A 76 -4.69 1.74 5.02
N THR A 77 -5.61 1.80 4.05
CA THR A 77 -6.96 1.22 4.18
C THR A 77 -7.18 0.09 3.18
N HIS A 78 -8.21 -0.73 3.40
CA HIS A 78 -8.61 -1.78 2.44
C HIS A 78 -8.97 -1.21 1.06
N GLN A 79 -9.38 0.06 0.99
CA GLN A 79 -9.79 0.72 -0.25
C GLN A 79 -8.60 1.05 -1.17
N CYS A 80 -7.37 1.09 -0.63
CA CYS A 80 -6.17 1.43 -1.41
C CYS A 80 -5.79 0.35 -2.45
N PHE A 81 -6.30 -0.87 -2.32
CA PHE A 81 -5.98 -2.00 -3.21
C PHE A 81 -7.10 -2.32 -4.21
N ASN A 82 -8.21 -1.58 -4.18
CA ASN A 82 -9.30 -1.74 -5.13
C ASN A 82 -9.27 -0.60 -6.15
N THR A 83 -9.15 -0.96 -7.43
CA THR A 83 -9.02 -0.02 -8.55
C THR A 83 -10.20 0.94 -8.68
N LYS A 84 -11.39 0.57 -8.18
CA LYS A 84 -12.59 1.42 -8.21
C LYS A 84 -12.64 2.49 -7.11
N THR A 85 -11.85 2.32 -6.06
CA THR A 85 -11.88 3.14 -4.84
C THR A 85 -10.57 3.89 -4.59
N GLN A 86 -9.54 3.64 -5.39
CA GLN A 86 -8.29 4.39 -5.33
C GLN A 86 -8.51 5.88 -5.59
N HIS A 87 -7.81 6.70 -4.82
CA HIS A 87 -7.88 8.15 -4.90
C HIS A 87 -6.53 8.73 -5.33
N ARG A 88 -6.53 9.71 -6.24
CA ARG A 88 -5.30 10.30 -6.79
C ARG A 88 -4.45 10.99 -5.72
N ASP A 89 -5.10 11.62 -4.74
CA ASP A 89 -4.43 12.34 -3.65
C ASP A 89 -4.05 11.43 -2.47
N CYS A 90 -4.40 10.14 -2.52
CA CYS A 90 -4.02 9.20 -1.47
C CYS A 90 -2.58 8.72 -1.68
N ALA A 91 -1.69 9.01 -0.73
CA ALA A 91 -0.29 8.59 -0.79
C ALA A 91 -0.14 7.06 -0.94
N VAL A 92 -0.97 6.24 -0.28
CA VAL A 92 -0.91 4.78 -0.39
C VAL A 92 -1.42 4.25 -1.74
N CYS A 93 -2.26 5.02 -2.44
CA CYS A 93 -2.73 4.65 -3.78
C CYS A 93 -1.66 4.92 -4.85
N HIS A 94 -0.61 5.68 -4.54
CA HIS A 94 0.50 5.88 -5.46
C HIS A 94 1.22 4.55 -5.74
N PRO A 95 1.47 4.16 -7.02
CA PRO A 95 1.96 2.82 -7.36
C PRO A 95 3.22 2.37 -6.60
N LEU A 96 4.19 3.27 -6.42
CA LEU A 96 5.44 2.98 -5.69
C LEU A 96 5.19 2.73 -4.19
N ILE A 97 4.31 3.52 -3.57
CA ILE A 97 4.01 3.39 -2.13
C ILE A 97 3.09 2.19 -1.91
N ASN A 98 2.17 1.93 -2.83
CA ASN A 98 1.26 0.79 -2.76
C ASN A 98 2.01 -0.54 -2.70
N GLN A 99 3.09 -0.69 -3.49
CA GLN A 99 3.97 -1.85 -3.47
C GLN A 99 4.66 -2.02 -2.11
N LEU A 100 5.15 -0.93 -1.50
CA LEU A 100 5.74 -0.96 -0.16
C LEU A 100 4.69 -1.29 0.91
N ALA A 101 3.45 -0.87 0.69
CA ALA A 101 2.36 -1.02 1.64
C ALA A 101 1.81 -2.45 1.71
N VAL A 102 2.04 -3.32 0.72
CA VAL A 102 1.40 -4.66 0.62
C VAL A 102 1.47 -5.45 1.93
N HIS A 103 2.67 -5.54 2.53
CA HIS A 103 2.91 -6.35 3.73
C HIS A 103 2.66 -5.63 5.06
N LEU A 104 2.29 -4.35 5.02
CA LEU A 104 2.03 -3.57 6.22
C LEU A 104 0.62 -3.84 6.79
N PRO A 105 0.39 -3.67 8.11
CA PRO A 105 -0.95 -3.75 8.67
C PRO A 105 -1.85 -2.61 8.14
N PHE A 106 -3.16 -2.83 8.18
CA PHE A 106 -4.14 -1.79 7.85
C PHE A 106 -4.35 -0.87 9.06
N GLY A 107 -4.47 0.42 8.79
CA GLY A 107 -4.82 1.42 9.78
C GLY A 107 -6.24 1.19 10.30
N ARG A 108 -6.41 1.27 11.62
CA ARG A 108 -7.72 1.31 12.25
C ARG A 108 -8.09 2.77 12.49
N HIS A 109 -9.24 3.18 11.96
CA HIS A 109 -9.82 4.48 12.23
C HIS A 109 -11.13 4.28 12.97
N ASP A 110 -11.20 4.75 14.22
CA ASP A 110 -12.43 4.66 15.01
C ASP A 110 -13.49 5.67 14.54
N HIS A 111 -13.06 6.73 13.85
CA HIS A 111 -13.92 7.74 13.25
C HIS A 111 -13.59 7.90 11.77
N SER A 112 -14.64 7.87 10.94
CA SER A 112 -14.53 8.19 9.51
C SER A 112 -14.81 9.68 9.30
N VAL A 113 -14.00 10.33 8.48
CA VAL A 113 -14.27 11.69 7.99
C VAL A 113 -14.67 11.59 6.53
N LEU A 114 -15.81 12.15 6.17
CA LEU A 114 -16.26 12.20 4.79
C LEU A 114 -15.58 13.36 4.09
N THR A 115 -14.97 13.09 2.94
CA THR A 115 -14.32 14.10 2.10
C THR A 115 -14.89 14.05 0.69
N CYS A 116 -15.02 15.21 0.06
CA CYS A 116 -15.52 15.30 -1.30
C CYS A 116 -14.45 14.82 -2.29
N TYR A 117 -14.82 13.91 -3.18
CA TYR A 117 -13.93 13.41 -4.25
C TYR A 117 -13.38 14.51 -5.16
N GLN A 118 -14.17 15.57 -5.44
CA GLN A 118 -13.74 16.63 -6.37
C GLN A 118 -12.84 17.67 -5.70
N THR A 119 -13.16 18.09 -4.48
CA THR A 119 -12.50 19.23 -3.82
C THR A 119 -11.55 18.81 -2.71
N GLY A 120 -11.57 17.55 -2.27
CA GLY A 120 -10.84 17.07 -1.09
C GLY A 120 -11.35 17.63 0.24
N LEU A 121 -12.27 18.61 0.23
CA LEU A 121 -12.79 19.26 1.42
C LEU A 121 -13.73 18.33 2.22
N PRO A 122 -13.79 18.49 3.55
CA PRO A 122 -14.70 17.72 4.37
C PRO A 122 -16.17 17.99 3.98
N ILE A 123 -16.97 16.92 4.06
CA ILE A 123 -18.41 16.95 3.95
C ILE A 123 -18.95 17.05 5.38
N ASN A 124 -19.58 18.17 5.70
CA ASN A 124 -20.09 18.50 7.04
C ASN A 124 -21.34 19.38 6.93
N GLU A 125 -21.78 19.98 8.05
CA GLU A 125 -22.97 20.83 8.11
C GLU A 125 -22.89 22.04 7.16
N ASP A 126 -21.71 22.66 7.03
CA ASP A 126 -21.45 23.80 6.15
C ASP A 126 -21.20 23.42 4.68
N ASN A 127 -20.93 22.15 4.42
CA ASN A 127 -20.63 21.61 3.09
C ASN A 127 -21.32 20.25 2.91
N PRO A 128 -22.65 20.22 2.87
CA PRO A 128 -23.43 18.99 2.98
C PRO A 128 -23.25 18.08 1.76
N PRO A 129 -23.56 16.77 1.91
CA PRO A 129 -23.53 15.83 0.80
C PRO A 129 -24.71 16.05 -0.15
N MET A 130 -24.40 16.02 -1.44
CA MET A 130 -25.31 16.22 -2.57
C MET A 130 -25.18 15.02 -3.51
N SER A 131 -26.26 14.31 -3.78
CA SER A 131 -26.30 13.15 -4.66
C SER A 131 -26.70 13.52 -6.08
N LEU A 132 -25.96 13.00 -7.04
CA LEU A 132 -26.36 12.94 -8.44
C LEU A 132 -27.38 11.80 -8.67
N PRO A 133 -28.15 11.82 -9.77
CA PRO A 133 -29.12 10.76 -10.11
C PRO A 133 -28.51 9.36 -10.28
N ASN A 134 -27.22 9.27 -10.60
CA ASN A 134 -26.50 8.00 -10.71
C ASN A 134 -26.00 7.45 -9.35
N GLY A 135 -26.33 8.12 -8.24
CA GLY A 135 -25.98 7.67 -6.88
C GLY A 135 -24.60 8.10 -6.40
N TYR A 136 -23.82 8.85 -7.20
CA TYR A 136 -22.56 9.43 -6.70
C TYR A 136 -22.82 10.69 -5.88
N VAL A 137 -22.13 10.79 -4.74
CA VAL A 137 -22.27 11.88 -3.79
C VAL A 137 -21.04 12.79 -3.85
N TYR A 138 -21.28 14.10 -3.94
CA TYR A 138 -20.28 15.16 -3.86
C TYR A 138 -20.71 16.16 -2.80
N SER A 139 -19.79 17.03 -2.35
CA SER A 139 -20.17 18.10 -1.45
C SER A 139 -20.86 19.24 -2.20
N GLN A 140 -21.61 20.10 -1.51
CA GLN A 140 -22.21 21.29 -2.12
C GLN A 140 -21.17 22.15 -2.87
N LYS A 141 -20.00 22.40 -2.26
CA LYS A 141 -18.89 23.10 -2.93
C LYS A 141 -18.34 22.31 -4.12
N GLY A 142 -18.35 20.98 -4.05
CA GLY A 142 -17.96 20.10 -5.15
C GLY A 142 -18.92 20.15 -6.33
N ILE A 143 -20.24 20.19 -6.08
CA ILE A 143 -21.24 20.37 -7.12
C ILE A 143 -21.06 21.71 -7.82
N ALA A 144 -20.84 22.79 -7.06
CA ALA A 144 -20.55 24.11 -7.61
C ALA A 144 -19.30 24.10 -8.51
N ALA A 145 -18.25 23.38 -8.12
CA ALA A 145 -17.03 23.24 -8.92
C ALA A 145 -17.20 22.37 -10.18
N LEU A 146 -18.17 21.44 -10.19
CA LEU A 146 -18.46 20.57 -11.33
C LEU A 146 -19.52 21.14 -12.30
N THR A 147 -20.20 22.21 -11.89
CA THR A 147 -21.26 22.83 -12.69
C THR A 147 -20.63 23.75 -13.73
N ASP A 148 -20.99 23.54 -15.00
CA ASP A 148 -20.56 24.40 -16.10
C ASP A 148 -21.40 25.69 -16.20
N ALA A 149 -21.02 26.57 -17.12
CA ALA A 149 -21.74 27.83 -17.35
C ALA A 149 -23.18 27.62 -17.88
N GLN A 150 -23.49 26.42 -18.36
CA GLN A 150 -24.80 26.02 -18.88
C GLN A 150 -25.67 25.33 -17.81
N GLY A 151 -25.18 25.22 -16.57
CA GLY A 151 -25.92 24.62 -15.45
C GLY A 151 -25.95 23.09 -15.46
N MET A 152 -25.07 22.45 -16.24
CA MET A 152 -24.92 21.00 -16.34
C MET A 152 -23.71 20.55 -15.51
N ILE A 153 -23.83 19.36 -14.93
CA ILE A 153 -22.83 18.74 -14.09
C ILE A 153 -22.33 17.49 -14.79
N THR A 154 -21.01 17.40 -15.01
CA THR A 154 -20.38 16.18 -15.54
C THR A 154 -19.77 15.39 -14.38
N CYS A 155 -20.23 14.16 -14.15
CA CYS A 155 -19.71 13.30 -13.11
C CYS A 155 -18.28 12.84 -13.47
N PRO A 156 -17.23 13.14 -12.68
CA PRO A 156 -15.86 12.73 -12.98
C PRO A 156 -15.64 11.21 -12.90
N ARG A 157 -16.54 10.47 -12.25
CA ARG A 157 -16.43 9.00 -12.07
C ARG A 157 -17.17 8.19 -13.12
N SER A 158 -18.33 8.64 -13.59
CA SER A 158 -19.12 7.95 -14.63
C SER A 158 -19.04 8.59 -16.01
N GLY A 159 -18.66 9.87 -16.10
CA GLY A 159 -18.68 10.66 -17.34
C GLY A 159 -20.09 11.14 -17.74
N GLU A 160 -21.13 10.78 -17.02
CA GLU A 160 -22.52 11.16 -17.32
C GLU A 160 -22.79 12.63 -16.96
N ARG A 161 -23.73 13.24 -17.70
CA ARG A 161 -24.15 14.64 -17.53
C ARG A 161 -25.55 14.74 -16.96
N PHE A 162 -25.72 15.56 -15.94
CA PHE A 162 -27.00 15.81 -15.28
C PHE A 162 -27.26 17.31 -15.16
N SER A 163 -28.53 17.70 -15.07
CA SER A 163 -28.87 19.08 -14.73
C SER A 163 -28.63 19.34 -13.25
N SER A 164 -28.16 20.53 -12.90
CA SER A 164 -28.05 20.99 -11.51
C SER A 164 -29.35 20.90 -10.72
N SER A 165 -30.51 20.99 -11.39
CA SER A 165 -31.84 20.83 -10.78
C SER A 165 -32.13 19.41 -10.27
N GLN A 166 -31.44 18.39 -10.78
CA GLN A 166 -31.66 16.99 -10.44
C GLN A 166 -30.84 16.55 -9.22
N VAL A 167 -29.99 17.42 -8.68
CA VAL A 167 -29.14 17.12 -7.54
C VAL A 167 -29.95 17.22 -6.25
N GLN A 168 -29.88 16.17 -5.42
CA GLN A 168 -30.60 16.12 -4.15
C GLN A 168 -29.65 16.19 -2.97
N LYS A 169 -30.02 16.96 -1.94
CA LYS A 169 -29.32 16.95 -0.66
C LYS A 169 -29.59 15.63 0.05
N VAL A 170 -28.54 14.98 0.54
CA VAL A 170 -28.64 13.70 1.27
C VAL A 170 -28.25 13.93 2.72
N TYR A 171 -28.82 13.10 3.60
CA TYR A 171 -28.47 13.05 5.01
C TYR A 171 -27.92 11.67 5.32
N ILE A 172 -26.82 11.64 6.07
CA ILE A 172 -26.19 10.42 6.55
C ILE A 172 -26.59 10.32 8.01
N VAL A 173 -27.27 9.22 8.35
CA VAL A 173 -27.77 8.91 9.70
C VAL A 173 -26.84 7.92 10.36
#